data_AF-A0A660ZIR7-F1
#
_entry.id   AF-A0A660ZIR7-F1
#
_cell.length_a   1.000
_cell.length_b   1.000
_cell.length_c   1.000
_cell.angle_alpha   90.00
_cell.angle_beta   90.00
_cell.angle_gamma   90.00
#
_symmetry.space_group_name_H-M   'P 1'
#
loop_
_entity.id
_entity.type
_entity.pdbx_description
1 polymer ?
#
loop_
_entity_poly.entity_id
_entity_poly.type
_entity_poly.pdbx_seq_one_letter_code
_entity_poly.pdbx_strand_id
1 'polypeptide(L)'
;MFKLDLFEETFAYRQSATGRDVIGFMDSDGSLYVISDPLVKFKVKLAEADSEGFIVENGESEPTWRVEPDGYIFRHTKDGQWIPKGYVDEYGRIWNWSGQPIDDIETEFEGRLGKQVGFVEPQGGNPAVAAILFMDVARRLHKFMRRLNYLNTSAEKVVALNSIERVMTEIEDFKLDVESSDLPDFAKNAMLEATKPVIDILNKKRSEIERELKQNYEEMKERAMELLEEAKKGSIFVQIREHLKDFQEIARKVRMKPEHREEVLSIIQQAFDILWERQQKWRESAQAERERNYELLRKELEELDKLVRTTHDFRNTRMELIKFQDKTKTLPLESSKRSELIAELNNLFNILRARQSEWAAAMELERQRNYEQMKKEVEDCVELAQKTRYFKEAREHFNRIRERLRELPMTREHKDELFSKLREAYAILGERQAEYRRELEKEFNENYQRLSEMVSKGLEMAQTSPSFNEARDYLRQVRDELRNTRMRRDQKDELFDRLRAAFDILWERQKRWQAELETEFQRNFQELSEAVDRCITLAEIERDFRYVYSVLNDVYREIRRARLKREDRRRLIEKIDQAYAILRRREMRYGR
;
A
#
# COMPACT_ATOMS: atom_id res chain seq x y z
N MET A 1 3.94 -59.75 65.19
CA MET A 1 4.62 -60.86 65.89
C MET A 1 4.34 -60.65 67.37
N PHE A 2 3.44 -61.43 67.97
CA PHE A 2 3.06 -61.36 69.39
C PHE A 2 2.98 -62.80 69.91
N LYS A 3 3.68 -63.09 71.02
CA LYS A 3 3.63 -64.35 71.77
C LYS A 3 2.52 -64.25 72.82
N LEU A 4 1.70 -65.30 72.94
CA LEU A 4 0.76 -65.52 74.05
C LEU A 4 1.26 -66.76 74.77
N ASP A 5 1.88 -66.57 75.94
CA ASP A 5 2.33 -67.65 76.82
C ASP A 5 1.16 -68.07 77.71
N LEU A 6 0.55 -69.23 77.43
CA LEU A 6 -0.33 -70.00 78.33
C LEU A 6 -0.41 -71.44 77.78
N PHE A 7 -0.14 -72.42 78.65
CA PHE A 7 -0.06 -73.89 78.44
C PHE A 7 1.34 -74.47 78.16
N GLU A 8 2.00 -74.91 79.24
CA GLU A 8 3.12 -75.84 79.22
C GLU A 8 2.60 -77.29 79.13
N GLU A 9 2.53 -77.82 77.93
CA GLU A 9 2.68 -79.26 77.62
C GLU A 9 3.15 -79.35 76.16
N THR A 10 4.11 -80.24 75.89
CA THR A 10 5.02 -80.26 74.72
C THR A 10 4.39 -79.96 73.35
N PHE A 11 4.67 -78.77 72.80
CA PHE A 11 4.45 -78.44 71.38
C PHE A 11 5.76 -78.55 70.60
N ALA A 12 5.79 -79.37 69.55
CA ALA A 12 6.89 -79.36 68.59
C ALA A 12 6.57 -78.36 67.46
N TYR A 13 7.24 -77.20 67.47
CA TYR A 13 7.14 -76.19 66.41
C TYR A 13 8.21 -76.46 65.35
N ARG A 14 7.84 -76.69 64.09
CA ARG A 14 8.80 -76.71 62.98
C ARG A 14 8.25 -75.95 61.77
N GLN A 15 8.93 -74.86 61.43
CA GLN A 15 8.65 -74.06 60.24
C GLN A 15 8.96 -74.88 58.98
N SER A 16 8.00 -75.01 58.06
CA SER A 16 8.26 -75.54 56.72
C SER A 16 8.80 -74.43 55.81
N ALA A 17 9.57 -74.81 54.78
CA ALA A 17 10.21 -73.89 53.84
C ALA A 17 9.22 -73.08 52.96
N THR A 18 7.91 -73.30 53.06
CA THR A 18 6.87 -72.60 52.28
C THR A 18 6.07 -71.57 53.07
N GLY A 19 6.41 -71.31 54.35
CA GLY A 19 5.88 -70.19 55.12
C GLY A 19 4.40 -70.31 55.55
N ARG A 20 3.86 -71.52 55.68
CA ARG A 20 2.54 -71.76 56.29
C ARG A 20 2.67 -72.49 57.64
N ASP A 21 1.99 -71.97 58.65
CA ASP A 21 1.91 -72.59 59.99
C ASP A 21 1.01 -73.84 59.94
N VAL A 22 1.48 -74.93 60.53
CA VAL A 22 0.74 -76.19 60.67
C VAL A 22 0.74 -76.57 62.15
N ILE A 23 -0.44 -76.87 62.71
CA ILE A 23 -0.59 -77.32 64.09
C ILE A 23 -0.83 -78.83 64.07
N GLY A 24 0.07 -79.57 64.73
CA GLY A 24 -0.02 -81.02 64.88
C GLY A 24 -0.20 -81.41 66.35
N PHE A 25 -1.05 -82.40 66.62
CA PHE A 25 -1.20 -83.01 67.94
C PHE A 25 -0.93 -84.51 67.82
N MET A 26 -0.21 -85.07 68.79
CA MET A 26 0.13 -86.49 68.81
C MET A 26 -0.65 -87.16 69.94
N ASP A 27 -1.41 -88.20 69.62
CA ASP A 27 -2.15 -88.98 70.62
C ASP A 27 -1.22 -89.99 71.31
N SER A 28 -1.65 -90.50 72.45
CA SER A 28 -0.95 -91.46 73.32
C SER A 28 -0.59 -92.79 72.64
N ASP A 29 -1.17 -93.10 71.48
CA ASP A 29 -0.87 -94.28 70.66
C ASP A 29 0.19 -94.03 69.56
N GLY A 30 0.74 -92.81 69.48
CA GLY A 30 1.74 -92.41 68.50
C GLY A 30 1.18 -91.90 67.17
N SER A 31 -0.14 -91.71 67.06
CA SER A 31 -0.78 -91.14 65.87
C SER A 31 -0.64 -89.61 65.83
N LEU A 32 -0.15 -89.05 64.71
CA LEU A 32 -0.03 -87.61 64.49
C LEU A 32 -1.23 -87.06 63.69
N TYR A 33 -1.97 -86.13 64.29
CA TYR A 33 -3.07 -85.41 63.66
C TYR A 33 -2.61 -84.04 63.21
N VAL A 34 -2.70 -83.76 61.91
CA VAL A 34 -2.24 -82.51 61.30
C VAL A 34 -3.45 -81.73 60.78
N ILE A 35 -3.62 -80.48 61.21
CA ILE A 35 -4.67 -79.59 60.69
C ILE A 35 -4.04 -78.61 59.70
N SER A 36 -4.40 -78.73 58.41
CA SER A 36 -4.15 -77.71 57.39
C SER A 36 -5.48 -77.25 56.76
N ASP A 37 -5.56 -75.95 56.45
CA ASP A 37 -6.74 -75.30 55.89
C ASP A 37 -6.81 -75.58 54.36
N PRO A 38 -7.94 -76.03 53.77
CA PRO A 38 -9.25 -76.25 54.38
C PRO A 38 -9.57 -77.71 54.72
N LEU A 39 -9.94 -77.94 55.98
CA LEU A 39 -10.72 -79.07 56.54
C LEU A 39 -10.66 -80.42 55.79
N VAL A 40 -9.46 -81.01 55.68
CA VAL A 40 -9.33 -82.45 55.40
C VAL A 40 -8.73 -83.15 56.60
N LYS A 41 -9.47 -84.09 57.19
CA LYS A 41 -8.93 -85.03 58.19
C LYS A 41 -8.23 -86.17 57.47
N PHE A 42 -6.91 -86.14 57.40
CA PHE A 42 -6.15 -87.29 56.91
C PHE A 42 -5.73 -88.20 58.07
N LYS A 43 -5.95 -89.51 57.93
CA LYS A 43 -5.24 -90.53 58.71
C LYS A 43 -4.07 -91.00 57.85
N VAL A 44 -2.90 -90.38 58.00
CA VAL A 44 -1.71 -90.75 57.24
C VAL A 44 -0.94 -91.79 58.05
N LYS A 45 -0.82 -93.02 57.54
CA LYS A 45 0.31 -93.88 57.90
C LYS A 45 1.47 -93.45 57.02
N LEU A 46 2.53 -92.92 57.62
CA LEU A 46 3.77 -92.61 56.91
C LEU A 46 4.36 -93.92 56.36
N ALA A 47 4.19 -94.18 55.07
CA ALA A 47 5.07 -95.04 54.30
C ALA A 47 6.24 -94.17 53.78
N GLU A 48 7.43 -94.78 53.71
CA GLU A 48 8.71 -94.12 53.45
C GLU A 48 8.66 -93.19 52.23
N ALA A 49 9.14 -91.96 52.40
CA ALA A 49 9.29 -91.00 51.32
C ALA A 49 10.68 -91.16 50.68
N ASP A 50 10.72 -91.69 49.47
CA ASP A 50 11.86 -91.60 48.56
C ASP A 50 11.71 -90.41 47.59
N SER A 51 12.80 -90.09 46.89
CA SER A 51 13.05 -88.81 46.21
C SER A 51 12.17 -88.49 44.99
N GLU A 52 11.04 -89.18 44.78
CA GLU A 52 10.25 -89.13 43.54
C GLU A 52 8.79 -88.63 43.69
N GLY A 53 8.36 -88.12 44.86
CA GLY A 53 7.07 -87.42 45.04
C GLY A 53 6.10 -88.05 46.06
N PHE A 54 4.89 -87.49 46.20
CA PHE A 54 3.89 -87.95 47.19
C PHE A 54 2.82 -88.85 46.54
N ILE A 55 2.55 -89.99 47.16
CA ILE A 55 1.48 -90.92 46.76
C ILE A 55 0.31 -90.76 47.74
N VAL A 56 -0.89 -90.54 47.20
CA VAL A 56 -2.12 -90.48 48.01
C VAL A 56 -2.87 -91.80 47.87
N GLU A 57 -2.80 -92.64 48.91
CA GLU A 57 -3.59 -93.86 49.01
C GLU A 57 -4.96 -93.57 49.60
N ASN A 58 -6.01 -94.03 48.91
CA ASN A 58 -7.36 -94.01 49.46
C ASN A 58 -7.60 -95.37 50.12
N GLY A 59 -8.00 -95.38 51.40
CA GLY A 59 -8.12 -96.60 52.18
C GLY A 59 -9.08 -97.59 51.52
N GLU A 60 -8.51 -98.74 51.11
CA GLU A 60 -9.11 -99.87 50.36
C GLU A 60 -8.96 -99.79 48.82
N SER A 61 -7.86 -100.39 48.33
CA SER A 61 -7.47 -100.77 46.95
C SER A 61 -6.92 -99.67 45.99
N GLU A 62 -5.61 -99.83 45.68
CA GLU A 62 -4.69 -99.13 44.74
C GLU A 62 -4.60 -97.58 44.74
N PRO A 63 -3.38 -96.99 44.64
CA PRO A 63 -3.20 -95.54 44.65
C PRO A 63 -3.84 -94.90 43.41
N THR A 64 -4.65 -93.85 43.61
CA THR A 64 -5.41 -93.23 42.51
C THR A 64 -4.74 -91.97 41.95
N TRP A 65 -3.87 -91.31 42.71
CA TRP A 65 -3.24 -90.05 42.32
C TRP A 65 -1.79 -89.91 42.81
N ARG A 66 -0.94 -89.33 41.96
CA ARG A 66 0.46 -88.97 42.26
C ARG A 66 0.66 -87.50 41.95
N VAL A 67 1.31 -86.77 42.85
CA VAL A 67 1.74 -85.39 42.60
C VAL A 67 3.26 -85.34 42.68
N GLU A 68 3.88 -84.93 41.58
CA GLU A 68 5.33 -84.82 41.48
C GLU A 68 5.83 -83.49 42.08
N PRO A 69 7.10 -83.41 42.51
CA PRO A 69 7.64 -82.24 43.22
C PRO A 69 7.59 -80.93 42.44
N ASP A 70 7.51 -80.99 41.11
CA ASP A 70 7.38 -79.86 40.19
C ASP A 70 5.93 -79.42 39.94
N GLY A 71 4.96 -80.06 40.61
CA GLY A 71 3.56 -79.65 40.63
C GLY A 71 2.66 -80.40 39.64
N TYR A 72 3.17 -81.37 38.89
CA TYR A 72 2.33 -82.16 37.97
C TYR A 72 1.52 -83.23 38.71
N ILE A 73 0.26 -83.39 38.28
CA ILE A 73 -0.70 -84.34 38.84
C ILE A 73 -0.95 -85.45 37.85
N PHE A 74 -0.84 -86.70 38.31
CA PHE A 74 -1.10 -87.91 37.53
C PHE A 74 -2.20 -88.74 38.18
N ARG A 75 -3.05 -89.37 37.36
CA ARG A 75 -4.05 -90.35 37.81
C ARG A 75 -3.63 -91.75 37.37
N HIS A 76 -3.66 -92.69 38.30
CA HIS A 76 -3.41 -94.10 38.00
C HIS A 76 -4.64 -94.70 37.31
N THR A 77 -4.46 -95.34 36.16
CA THR A 77 -5.54 -96.06 35.48
C THR A 77 -5.61 -97.51 35.93
N LYS A 78 -6.77 -98.15 35.69
CA LYS A 78 -6.98 -99.58 35.98
C LYS A 78 -6.03 -100.52 35.21
N ASP A 79 -5.35 -100.01 34.20
CA ASP A 79 -4.38 -100.76 33.37
C ASP A 79 -2.93 -100.58 33.87
N GLY A 80 -2.72 -99.94 35.02
CA GLY A 80 -1.40 -99.78 35.65
C GLY A 80 -0.53 -98.64 35.09
N GLN A 81 -1.14 -97.66 34.40
CA GLN A 81 -0.42 -96.52 33.81
C GLN A 81 -0.78 -95.19 34.49
N TRP A 82 0.21 -94.31 34.62
CA TRP A 82 0.03 -92.95 35.13
C TRP A 82 -0.27 -91.99 33.98
N ILE A 83 -1.44 -91.36 34.01
CA ILE A 83 -1.83 -90.37 33.00
C ILE A 83 -1.77 -88.97 33.61
N PRO A 84 -1.02 -88.02 33.01
CA PRO A 84 -0.98 -86.65 33.49
C PRO A 84 -2.34 -85.98 33.33
N LYS A 85 -2.86 -85.38 34.40
CA LYS A 85 -4.17 -84.72 34.44
C LYS A 85 -4.09 -83.22 34.54
N GLY A 86 -3.00 -82.68 35.08
CA GLY A 86 -2.85 -81.24 35.22
C GLY A 86 -1.60 -80.85 35.98
N TYR A 87 -1.54 -79.58 36.38
CA TYR A 87 -0.48 -79.05 37.24
C TYR A 87 -1.06 -78.09 38.29
N VAL A 88 -0.32 -77.92 39.37
CA VAL A 88 -0.59 -76.95 40.43
C VAL A 88 0.23 -75.69 40.17
N ASP A 89 -0.42 -74.53 40.09
CA ASP A 89 0.29 -73.26 39.95
C ASP A 89 0.93 -72.79 41.26
N GLU A 90 1.72 -71.71 41.19
CA GLU A 90 2.41 -71.09 42.33
C GLU A 90 1.45 -70.57 43.44
N TYR A 91 0.15 -70.48 43.16
CA TYR A 91 -0.90 -70.09 44.11
C TYR A 91 -1.67 -71.30 44.68
N GLY A 92 -1.34 -72.52 44.26
CA GLY A 92 -1.98 -73.76 44.72
C GLY A 92 -3.25 -74.15 43.97
N ARG A 93 -3.52 -73.57 42.79
CA ARG A 93 -4.71 -73.89 41.98
C ARG A 93 -4.41 -75.00 40.99
N ILE A 94 -5.35 -75.92 40.80
CA ILE A 94 -5.20 -77.07 39.90
C ILE A 94 -5.75 -76.71 38.52
N TRP A 95 -4.89 -76.83 37.51
CA TRP A 95 -5.23 -76.56 36.12
C TRP A 95 -5.12 -77.84 35.29
N ASN A 96 -6.05 -78.07 34.38
CA ASN A 96 -5.83 -79.09 33.35
C ASN A 96 -4.88 -78.55 32.29
N TRP A 97 -4.40 -79.44 31.43
CA TRP A 97 -3.48 -79.09 30.35
C TRP A 97 -4.05 -78.13 29.30
N SER A 98 -5.38 -77.94 29.26
CA SER A 98 -6.04 -76.92 28.43
C SER A 98 -6.11 -75.53 29.09
N GLY A 99 -5.52 -75.35 30.28
CA GLY A 99 -5.50 -74.05 30.97
C GLY A 99 -6.86 -73.65 31.56
N GLN A 100 -7.73 -74.62 31.82
CA GLN A 100 -8.97 -74.42 32.57
C GLN A 100 -8.78 -74.94 34.01
N PRO A 101 -9.33 -74.24 35.02
CA PRO A 101 -9.33 -74.77 36.38
C PRO A 101 -10.09 -76.11 36.39
N ILE A 102 -9.53 -77.12 37.03
CA ILE A 102 -10.23 -78.41 37.22
C ILE A 102 -11.15 -78.26 38.42
N ASP A 103 -12.38 -77.81 38.18
CA ASP A 103 -13.40 -77.70 39.23
C ASP A 103 -13.94 -79.09 39.67
N ASP A 104 -13.70 -80.14 38.87
CA ASP A 104 -14.28 -81.49 39.04
C ASP A 104 -13.63 -82.36 40.15
N ILE A 105 -12.57 -81.91 40.82
CA ILE A 105 -12.03 -82.63 42.00
C ILE A 105 -12.93 -82.43 43.22
N GLU A 106 -13.64 -81.30 43.32
CA GLU A 106 -14.62 -81.06 44.38
C GLU A 106 -15.93 -81.84 44.13
N THR A 107 -16.36 -82.02 42.88
CA THR A 107 -17.66 -82.65 42.56
C THR A 107 -17.69 -84.18 42.75
N GLU A 108 -16.55 -84.88 42.65
CA GLU A 108 -16.45 -86.33 42.97
C GLU A 108 -16.32 -86.58 44.50
N PHE A 109 -15.99 -85.54 45.29
CA PHE A 109 -15.91 -85.58 46.76
C PHE A 109 -17.17 -85.06 47.48
N GLU A 110 -17.90 -84.10 46.92
CA GLU A 110 -19.15 -83.59 47.52
C GLU A 110 -20.36 -84.53 47.33
N GLY A 111 -20.35 -85.39 46.30
CA GLY A 111 -21.44 -86.33 45.99
C GLY A 111 -21.68 -87.46 47.01
N ARG A 112 -20.85 -87.60 48.05
CA ARG A 112 -21.01 -88.62 49.11
C ARG A 112 -21.04 -88.08 50.55
N LEU A 113 -20.97 -86.76 50.76
CA LEU A 113 -20.98 -86.14 52.09
C LEU A 113 -22.30 -85.42 52.45
N GLY A 114 -23.25 -85.34 51.52
CA GLY A 114 -24.60 -84.85 51.77
C GLY A 114 -25.52 -85.87 52.45
N LYS A 115 -25.17 -86.34 53.66
CA LYS A 115 -26.06 -87.00 54.66
C LYS A 115 -25.22 -87.52 55.84
N GLN A 116 -24.84 -86.62 56.75
CA GLN A 116 -24.61 -86.84 58.20
C GLN A 116 -23.59 -85.81 58.71
N VAL A 117 -24.06 -84.57 58.91
CA VAL A 117 -23.56 -83.76 60.01
C VAL A 117 -24.81 -83.24 60.72
N GLY A 118 -25.29 -84.03 61.68
CA GLY A 118 -26.30 -83.55 62.60
C GLY A 118 -25.70 -82.38 63.38
N PHE A 119 -26.37 -81.23 63.35
CA PHE A 119 -26.17 -80.20 64.35
C PHE A 119 -26.43 -80.84 65.71
N VAL A 120 -25.37 -81.04 66.49
CA VAL A 120 -25.51 -81.33 67.92
C VAL A 120 -25.85 -80.00 68.57
N GLU A 121 -27.10 -79.84 69.02
CA GLU A 121 -27.47 -78.77 69.94
C GLU A 121 -26.58 -78.87 71.20
N PRO A 122 -25.81 -77.82 71.54
CA PRO A 122 -25.07 -77.82 72.79
C PRO A 122 -26.04 -77.40 73.90
N GLN A 123 -26.64 -78.38 74.57
CA GLN A 123 -27.12 -78.15 75.93
C GLN A 123 -25.92 -78.12 76.87
N GLY A 124 -25.55 -76.92 77.28
CA GLY A 124 -24.45 -76.65 78.19
C GLY A 124 -23.49 -75.65 77.57
N GLY A 125 -23.38 -74.47 78.19
CA GLY A 125 -22.53 -73.35 77.75
C GLY A 125 -21.07 -73.76 77.61
N ASN A 126 -20.73 -74.34 76.46
CA ASN A 126 -19.40 -74.79 76.14
C ASN A 126 -18.63 -73.62 75.52
N PRO A 127 -17.58 -73.11 76.18
CA PRO A 127 -16.75 -72.00 75.69
C PRO A 127 -16.21 -72.21 74.27
N ALA A 128 -16.11 -73.48 73.83
CA ALA A 128 -15.67 -73.84 72.48
C ALA A 128 -16.59 -73.31 71.37
N VAL A 129 -17.92 -73.26 71.57
CA VAL A 129 -18.86 -72.79 70.53
C VAL A 129 -18.78 -71.27 70.36
N ALA A 130 -18.66 -70.54 71.47
CA ALA A 130 -18.43 -69.09 71.45
C ALA A 130 -17.06 -68.76 70.82
N ALA A 131 -16.02 -69.55 71.10
CA ALA A 131 -14.71 -69.41 70.46
C ALA A 131 -14.74 -69.67 68.95
N ILE A 132 -15.52 -70.65 68.49
CA ILE A 132 -15.69 -70.94 67.05
C ILE A 132 -16.41 -69.80 66.33
N LEU A 133 -17.50 -69.28 66.89
CA LEU A 133 -18.21 -68.11 66.33
C LEU A 133 -17.32 -66.86 66.32
N PHE A 134 -16.58 -66.62 67.40
CA PHE A 134 -15.61 -65.53 67.48
C PHE A 134 -14.49 -65.66 66.44
N MET A 135 -13.94 -66.87 66.25
CA MET A 135 -12.91 -67.13 65.24
C MET A 135 -13.43 -66.96 63.81
N ASP A 136 -14.69 -67.32 63.51
CA ASP A 136 -15.27 -67.10 62.18
C ASP A 136 -15.46 -65.60 61.90
N VAL A 137 -16.00 -64.85 62.87
CA VAL A 137 -16.12 -63.38 62.77
C VAL A 137 -14.74 -62.72 62.63
N ALA A 138 -13.76 -63.11 63.45
CA ALA A 138 -12.39 -62.61 63.36
C ALA A 138 -11.72 -62.96 62.02
N ARG A 139 -11.97 -64.16 61.47
CA ARG A 139 -11.45 -64.57 60.16
C ARG A 139 -12.09 -63.78 59.02
N ARG A 140 -13.41 -63.55 59.06
CA ARG A 140 -14.12 -62.70 58.08
C ARG A 140 -13.63 -61.26 58.15
N LEU A 141 -13.46 -60.72 59.36
CA LEU A 141 -12.89 -59.39 59.58
C LEU A 141 -11.44 -59.30 59.10
N HIS A 142 -10.60 -60.29 59.35
CA HIS A 142 -9.22 -60.30 58.86
C HIS A 142 -9.15 -60.35 57.33
N LYS A 143 -10.00 -61.16 56.68
CA LYS A 143 -10.11 -61.22 55.22
C LYS A 143 -10.63 -59.90 54.65
N PHE A 144 -11.58 -59.25 55.31
CA PHE A 144 -12.10 -57.94 54.96
C PHE A 144 -11.03 -56.84 55.11
N MET A 145 -10.31 -56.82 56.24
CA MET A 145 -9.21 -55.89 56.52
C MET A 145 -8.05 -56.04 55.53
N ARG A 146 -7.72 -57.26 55.10
CA ARG A 146 -6.77 -57.48 54.00
C ARG A 146 -7.29 -56.87 52.70
N ARG A 147 -8.55 -57.10 52.33
CA ARG A 147 -9.14 -56.49 51.12
C ARG A 147 -9.12 -54.96 51.18
N LEU A 148 -9.39 -54.37 52.34
CA LEU A 148 -9.31 -52.91 52.54
C LEU A 148 -7.90 -52.35 52.28
N ASN A 149 -6.85 -53.10 52.61
CA ASN A 149 -5.46 -52.68 52.38
C ASN A 149 -5.03 -52.77 50.91
N TYR A 150 -5.80 -53.43 50.03
CA TYR A 150 -5.48 -53.59 48.61
C TYR A 150 -6.40 -52.78 47.68
N LEU A 151 -7.22 -51.87 48.21
CA LEU A 151 -8.14 -51.06 47.40
C LEU A 151 -7.39 -49.99 46.61
N ASN A 152 -7.24 -50.24 45.33
CA ASN A 152 -6.49 -49.41 44.40
C ASN A 152 -7.38 -48.62 43.44
N THR A 153 -8.71 -48.76 43.50
CA THR A 153 -9.61 -47.95 42.67
C THR A 153 -10.63 -47.16 43.49
N SER A 154 -11.19 -46.11 42.89
CA SER A 154 -12.24 -45.28 43.48
C SER A 154 -13.51 -46.09 43.74
N ALA A 155 -13.88 -46.93 42.78
CA ALA A 155 -15.02 -47.82 42.87
C ALA A 155 -14.82 -48.81 44.02
N GLU A 156 -13.62 -49.38 44.14
CA GLU A 156 -13.25 -50.23 45.28
C GLU A 156 -13.31 -49.49 46.61
N LYS A 157 -12.86 -48.24 46.70
CA LYS A 157 -12.92 -47.45 47.94
C LYS A 157 -14.35 -47.04 48.34
N VAL A 158 -15.21 -46.71 47.38
CA VAL A 158 -16.65 -46.43 47.65
C VAL A 158 -17.39 -47.71 48.01
N VAL A 159 -17.15 -48.79 47.28
CA VAL A 159 -17.65 -50.14 47.62
C VAL A 159 -17.12 -50.55 48.99
N ALA A 160 -15.90 -50.19 49.33
CA ALA A 160 -15.33 -50.43 50.65
C ALA A 160 -15.93 -49.56 51.74
N LEU A 161 -16.31 -48.31 51.49
CA LEU A 161 -17.08 -47.53 52.46
C LEU A 161 -18.43 -48.22 52.74
N ASN A 162 -19.16 -48.62 51.69
CA ASN A 162 -20.42 -49.35 51.82
C ASN A 162 -20.21 -50.71 52.52
N SER A 163 -19.07 -51.37 52.26
CA SER A 163 -18.71 -52.63 52.91
C SER A 163 -18.27 -52.42 54.36
N ILE A 164 -17.59 -51.31 54.68
CA ILE A 164 -17.23 -50.93 56.05
C ILE A 164 -18.51 -50.64 56.81
N GLU A 165 -19.45 -49.88 56.23
CA GLU A 165 -20.77 -49.64 56.83
C GLU A 165 -21.53 -50.94 57.07
N ARG A 166 -21.59 -51.82 56.06
CA ARG A 166 -22.22 -53.14 56.20
C ARG A 166 -21.56 -53.99 57.30
N VAL A 167 -20.23 -54.03 57.34
CA VAL A 167 -19.48 -54.77 58.37
C VAL A 167 -19.66 -54.13 59.74
N MET A 168 -19.77 -52.80 59.82
CA MET A 168 -20.10 -52.10 61.06
C MET A 168 -21.51 -52.45 61.55
N THR A 169 -22.50 -52.53 60.65
CA THR A 169 -23.85 -53.02 60.96
C THR A 169 -23.82 -54.48 61.41
N GLU A 170 -23.07 -55.34 60.71
CA GLU A 170 -22.91 -56.75 61.11
C GLU A 170 -22.23 -56.90 62.49
N ILE A 171 -21.29 -56.00 62.84
CA ILE A 171 -20.69 -55.95 64.18
C ILE A 171 -21.71 -55.45 65.22
N GLU A 172 -22.55 -54.47 64.88
CA GLU A 172 -23.63 -53.99 65.77
C GLU A 172 -24.68 -55.07 66.02
N ASP A 173 -25.09 -55.80 64.98
CA ASP A 173 -25.98 -56.97 65.09
C ASP A 173 -25.32 -58.05 65.96
N PHE A 174 -24.04 -58.34 65.75
CA PHE A 174 -23.29 -59.28 66.59
C PHE A 174 -23.21 -58.84 68.05
N LYS A 175 -23.08 -57.53 68.34
CA LYS A 175 -23.12 -57.02 69.71
C LYS A 175 -24.47 -57.27 70.36
N LEU A 176 -25.57 -57.01 69.63
CA LEU A 176 -26.93 -57.27 70.11
C LEU A 176 -27.17 -58.77 70.38
N ASP A 177 -26.64 -59.64 69.52
CA ASP A 177 -26.70 -61.10 69.69
C ASP A 177 -25.90 -61.57 70.93
N VAL A 178 -24.70 -61.01 71.14
CA VAL A 178 -23.87 -61.32 72.31
C VAL A 178 -24.52 -60.83 73.61
N GLU A 179 -25.09 -59.63 73.61
CA GLU A 179 -25.79 -59.05 74.77
C GLU A 179 -27.03 -59.86 75.16
N SER A 180 -27.77 -60.38 74.18
CA SER A 180 -29.00 -61.18 74.37
C SER A 180 -28.77 -62.66 74.67
N SER A 181 -27.55 -63.17 74.52
CA SER A 181 -27.20 -64.59 74.77
C SER A 181 -27.23 -64.99 76.26
N ASP A 182 -27.32 -66.28 76.59
CA ASP A 182 -27.19 -66.80 77.97
C ASP A 182 -25.72 -66.98 78.41
N LEU A 183 -24.77 -66.33 77.73
CA LEU A 183 -23.36 -66.42 78.07
C LEU A 183 -23.06 -65.76 79.42
N PRO A 184 -22.11 -66.30 80.21
CA PRO A 184 -21.63 -65.64 81.43
C PRO A 184 -21.13 -64.22 81.13
N ASP A 185 -21.39 -63.27 82.03
CA ASP A 185 -21.05 -61.84 81.83
C ASP A 185 -19.58 -61.61 81.47
N PHE A 186 -18.66 -62.42 82.01
CA PHE A 186 -17.24 -62.32 81.68
C PHE A 186 -16.95 -62.65 80.20
N ALA A 187 -17.69 -63.59 79.60
CA ALA A 187 -17.55 -63.97 78.20
C ALA A 187 -18.20 -62.92 77.27
N LYS A 188 -19.37 -62.40 77.64
CA LYS A 188 -20.01 -61.28 76.91
C LYS A 188 -19.10 -60.06 76.87
N ASN A 189 -18.55 -59.66 78.01
CA ASN A 189 -17.64 -58.52 78.11
C ASN A 189 -16.36 -58.73 77.30
N ALA A 190 -15.77 -59.93 77.31
CA ALA A 190 -14.58 -60.24 76.51
C ALA A 190 -14.87 -60.18 75.00
N MET A 191 -16.03 -60.66 74.55
CA MET A 191 -16.43 -60.59 73.14
C MET A 191 -16.74 -59.16 72.70
N LEU A 192 -17.46 -58.39 73.50
CA LEU A 192 -17.75 -56.98 73.23
C LEU A 192 -16.46 -56.13 73.23
N GLU A 193 -15.54 -56.33 74.18
CA GLU A 193 -14.23 -55.68 74.20
C GLU A 193 -13.40 -56.00 72.96
N ALA A 194 -13.42 -57.25 72.50
CA ALA A 194 -12.68 -57.67 71.31
C ALA A 194 -13.20 -57.03 70.00
N THR A 195 -14.46 -56.56 69.96
CA THR A 195 -14.98 -55.82 68.80
C THR A 195 -14.52 -54.36 68.73
N LYS A 196 -14.16 -53.74 69.86
CA LYS A 196 -13.78 -52.31 69.91
C LYS A 196 -12.57 -51.95 69.05
N PRO A 197 -11.44 -52.70 69.07
CA PRO A 197 -10.29 -52.40 68.21
C PRO A 197 -10.63 -52.48 66.73
N VAL A 198 -11.54 -53.38 66.35
CA VAL A 198 -11.95 -53.56 64.95
C VAL A 198 -12.82 -52.40 64.50
N ILE A 199 -13.78 -51.98 65.31
CA ILE A 199 -14.58 -50.77 65.08
C ILE A 199 -13.69 -49.54 64.97
N ASP A 200 -12.71 -49.36 65.86
CA ASP A 200 -11.79 -48.22 65.83
C ASP A 200 -10.95 -48.20 64.55
N ILE A 201 -10.47 -49.37 64.10
CA ILE A 201 -9.72 -49.50 62.85
C ILE A 201 -10.62 -49.21 61.64
N LEU A 202 -11.85 -49.73 61.63
CA LEU A 202 -12.82 -49.51 60.55
C LEU A 202 -13.25 -48.04 60.48
N ASN A 203 -13.52 -47.40 61.61
CA ASN A 203 -13.84 -45.98 61.69
C ASN A 203 -12.65 -45.10 61.28
N LYS A 204 -11.43 -45.48 61.68
CA LYS A 204 -10.20 -44.80 61.25
C LYS A 204 -10.01 -44.91 59.74
N LYS A 205 -10.22 -46.10 59.16
CA LYS A 205 -10.10 -46.34 57.72
C LYS A 205 -11.21 -45.67 56.91
N ARG A 206 -12.45 -45.69 57.42
CA ARG A 206 -13.58 -44.92 56.86
C ARG A 206 -13.24 -43.44 56.81
N SER A 207 -12.79 -42.87 57.93
CA SER A 207 -12.41 -41.46 58.02
C SER A 207 -11.23 -41.11 57.10
N GLU A 208 -10.26 -42.01 56.93
CA GLU A 208 -9.13 -41.84 56.01
C GLU A 208 -9.59 -41.82 54.54
N ILE A 209 -10.43 -42.79 54.15
CA ILE A 209 -10.99 -42.87 52.79
C ILE A 209 -11.91 -41.67 52.51
N GLU A 210 -12.78 -41.28 53.45
CA GLU A 210 -13.64 -40.11 53.31
C GLU A 210 -12.84 -38.81 53.21
N ARG A 211 -11.75 -38.67 53.98
CA ARG A 211 -10.86 -37.51 53.90
C ARG A 211 -10.15 -37.44 52.54
N GLU A 212 -9.65 -38.56 52.03
CA GLU A 212 -9.00 -38.62 50.71
C GLU A 212 -10.00 -38.33 49.57
N LEU A 213 -11.20 -38.92 49.60
CA LEU A 213 -12.24 -38.66 48.61
C LEU A 213 -12.72 -37.20 48.65
N LYS A 214 -12.78 -36.61 49.85
CA LYS A 214 -13.11 -35.19 50.03
C LYS A 214 -11.98 -34.29 49.51
N GLN A 215 -10.73 -34.58 49.85
CA GLN A 215 -9.58 -33.81 49.38
C GLN A 215 -9.48 -33.83 47.84
N ASN A 216 -9.56 -35.02 47.23
CA ASN A 216 -9.55 -35.16 45.77
C ASN A 216 -10.69 -34.39 45.10
N TYR A 217 -11.87 -34.35 45.74
CA TYR A 217 -12.99 -33.56 45.24
C TYR A 217 -12.70 -32.06 45.32
N GLU A 218 -12.22 -31.54 46.45
CA GLU A 218 -11.92 -30.11 46.59
C GLU A 218 -10.82 -29.66 45.61
N GLU A 219 -9.74 -30.43 45.47
CA GLU A 219 -8.68 -30.15 44.49
C GLU A 219 -9.21 -30.14 43.04
N MET A 220 -10.07 -31.10 42.70
CA MET A 220 -10.69 -31.17 41.38
C MET A 220 -11.70 -30.05 41.14
N LYS A 221 -12.48 -29.69 42.16
CA LYS A 221 -13.44 -28.61 42.10
C LYS A 221 -12.74 -27.27 41.93
N GLU A 222 -11.69 -27.01 42.70
CA GLU A 222 -10.88 -25.81 42.59
C GLU A 222 -10.29 -25.69 41.18
N ARG A 223 -9.66 -26.75 40.67
CA ARG A 223 -9.10 -26.74 39.31
C ARG A 223 -10.17 -26.59 38.22
N ALA A 224 -11.35 -27.20 38.40
CA ALA A 224 -12.48 -27.02 37.49
C ALA A 224 -12.97 -25.56 37.46
N MET A 225 -13.03 -24.91 38.63
CA MET A 225 -13.42 -23.52 38.78
C MET A 225 -12.37 -22.56 38.19
N GLU A 226 -11.08 -22.86 38.34
CA GLU A 226 -10.00 -22.12 37.66
C GLU A 226 -10.16 -22.16 36.13
N LEU A 227 -10.35 -23.36 35.57
CA LEU A 227 -10.55 -23.53 34.13
C LEU A 227 -11.85 -22.87 33.64
N LEU A 228 -12.89 -22.84 34.48
CA LEU A 228 -14.13 -22.09 34.20
C LEU A 228 -13.86 -20.58 34.14
N GLU A 229 -13.07 -20.04 35.06
CA GLU A 229 -12.68 -18.62 35.04
C GLU A 229 -11.74 -18.29 33.86
N GLU A 230 -10.81 -19.18 33.52
CA GLU A 230 -10.01 -19.09 32.29
C GLU A 230 -10.92 -19.10 31.05
N ALA A 231 -11.93 -19.97 31.00
CA ALA A 231 -12.91 -20.00 29.92
C ALA A 231 -13.71 -18.70 29.78
N LYS A 232 -13.97 -17.99 30.89
CA LYS A 232 -14.65 -16.68 30.87
C LYS A 232 -13.73 -15.54 30.41
N LYS A 233 -12.44 -15.56 30.79
CA LYS A 233 -11.52 -14.42 30.61
C LYS A 233 -10.52 -14.58 29.47
N GLY A 234 -10.07 -15.79 29.20
CA GLY A 234 -8.97 -16.08 28.28
C GLY A 234 -9.28 -15.73 26.82
N SER A 235 -8.23 -15.42 26.06
CA SER A 235 -8.29 -15.06 24.63
C SER A 235 -7.95 -16.22 23.69
N ILE A 236 -7.39 -17.33 24.20
CA ILE A 236 -6.91 -18.45 23.39
C ILE A 236 -7.84 -19.66 23.53
N PHE A 237 -8.90 -19.69 22.72
CA PHE A 237 -9.95 -20.72 22.78
C PHE A 237 -9.43 -22.16 22.58
N VAL A 238 -8.41 -22.34 21.75
CA VAL A 238 -7.91 -23.68 21.37
C VAL A 238 -7.20 -24.34 22.56
N GLN A 239 -6.28 -23.62 23.21
CA GLN A 239 -5.52 -24.12 24.35
C GLN A 239 -6.42 -24.43 25.55
N ILE A 240 -7.36 -23.53 25.86
CA ILE A 240 -8.29 -23.75 26.98
C ILE A 240 -9.20 -24.96 26.70
N ARG A 241 -9.63 -25.14 25.45
CA ARG A 241 -10.43 -26.32 25.06
C ARG A 241 -9.65 -27.62 25.19
N GLU A 242 -8.36 -27.63 24.85
CA GLU A 242 -7.49 -28.79 25.06
C GLU A 242 -7.30 -29.07 26.54
N HIS A 243 -7.01 -28.05 27.36
CA HIS A 243 -6.90 -28.19 28.81
C HIS A 243 -8.19 -28.74 29.44
N LEU A 244 -9.37 -28.29 29.00
CA LEU A 244 -10.64 -28.81 29.48
C LEU A 244 -10.88 -30.27 29.07
N LYS A 245 -10.44 -30.70 27.87
CA LYS A 245 -10.54 -32.10 27.44
C LYS A 245 -9.66 -32.99 28.30
N ASP A 246 -8.39 -32.60 28.46
CA ASP A 246 -7.43 -33.35 29.27
C ASP A 246 -7.91 -33.43 30.73
N PHE A 247 -8.40 -32.31 31.26
CA PHE A 247 -8.94 -32.25 32.61
C PHE A 247 -10.23 -33.08 32.78
N GLN A 248 -11.10 -33.13 31.77
CA GLN A 248 -12.28 -33.99 31.77
C GLN A 248 -11.88 -35.48 31.84
N GLU A 249 -10.83 -35.90 31.12
CA GLU A 249 -10.32 -37.27 31.21
C GLU A 249 -9.72 -37.57 32.58
N ILE A 250 -8.99 -36.62 33.17
CA ILE A 250 -8.42 -36.75 34.51
C ILE A 250 -9.55 -36.86 35.55
N ALA A 251 -10.56 -35.99 35.51
CA ALA A 251 -11.70 -36.00 36.43
C ALA A 251 -12.50 -37.32 36.36
N ARG A 252 -12.58 -37.96 35.18
CA ARG A 252 -13.17 -39.30 35.04
C ARG A 252 -12.37 -40.40 35.74
N LYS A 253 -11.04 -40.26 35.82
CA LYS A 253 -10.12 -41.26 36.41
C LYS A 253 -9.91 -41.07 37.91
N VAL A 254 -9.99 -39.85 38.43
CA VAL A 254 -9.69 -39.55 39.84
C VAL A 254 -10.76 -40.07 40.81
N ARG A 255 -10.31 -40.38 42.04
CA ARG A 255 -11.12 -41.05 43.06
C ARG A 255 -11.95 -40.04 43.85
N MET A 256 -13.27 -40.06 43.65
CA MET A 256 -14.24 -39.22 44.34
C MET A 256 -15.61 -39.92 44.38
N LYS A 257 -16.53 -39.43 45.20
CA LYS A 257 -17.92 -39.92 45.23
C LYS A 257 -18.63 -39.62 43.89
N PRO A 258 -19.62 -40.41 43.46
CA PRO A 258 -20.33 -40.19 42.19
C PRO A 258 -20.96 -38.80 42.08
N GLU A 259 -21.56 -38.29 43.16
CA GLU A 259 -22.24 -36.99 43.19
C GLU A 259 -21.23 -35.85 43.01
N HIS A 260 -20.07 -35.98 43.65
CA HIS A 260 -18.95 -35.05 43.53
C HIS A 260 -18.36 -35.03 42.11
N ARG A 261 -18.29 -36.19 41.46
CA ARG A 261 -17.84 -36.31 40.07
C ARG A 261 -18.80 -35.61 39.12
N GLU A 262 -20.10 -35.81 39.31
CA GLU A 262 -21.13 -35.16 38.49
C GLU A 262 -21.06 -33.64 38.62
N GLU A 263 -20.84 -33.12 39.83
CA GLU A 263 -20.65 -31.68 40.04
C GLU A 263 -19.41 -31.15 39.30
N VAL A 264 -18.26 -31.80 39.43
CA VAL A 264 -17.02 -31.41 38.71
C VAL A 264 -17.21 -31.46 37.20
N LEU A 265 -17.85 -32.53 36.68
CA LEU A 265 -18.14 -32.66 35.26
C LEU A 265 -19.15 -31.61 34.77
N SER A 266 -20.11 -31.21 35.61
CA SER A 266 -21.04 -30.13 35.32
C SER A 266 -20.31 -28.79 35.18
N ILE A 267 -19.36 -28.48 36.06
CA ILE A 267 -18.53 -27.27 35.98
C ILE A 267 -17.71 -27.27 34.68
N ILE A 268 -17.10 -28.41 34.31
CA ILE A 268 -16.35 -28.57 33.07
C ILE A 268 -17.27 -28.37 31.84
N GLN A 269 -18.49 -28.91 31.86
CA GLN A 269 -19.45 -28.72 30.78
C GLN A 269 -19.86 -27.25 30.63
N GLN A 270 -20.13 -26.56 31.74
CA GLN A 270 -20.38 -25.11 31.73
C GLN A 270 -19.21 -24.33 31.12
N ALA A 271 -17.96 -24.72 31.40
CA ALA A 271 -16.79 -24.09 30.79
C ALA A 271 -16.73 -24.33 29.27
N PHE A 272 -17.07 -25.53 28.79
CA PHE A 272 -17.18 -25.80 27.35
C PHE A 272 -18.27 -24.98 26.67
N ASP A 273 -19.45 -24.86 27.29
CA ASP A 273 -20.57 -24.09 26.75
C ASP A 273 -20.22 -22.59 26.65
N ILE A 274 -19.57 -22.03 27.68
CA ILE A 274 -19.07 -20.65 27.67
C ILE A 274 -18.03 -20.44 26.55
N LEU A 275 -17.06 -21.35 26.41
CA LEU A 275 -16.08 -21.25 25.33
C LEU A 275 -16.74 -21.34 23.95
N TRP A 276 -17.73 -22.20 23.79
CA TRP A 276 -18.47 -22.35 22.53
C TRP A 276 -19.22 -21.06 22.18
N GLU A 277 -20.00 -20.50 23.12
CA GLU A 277 -20.71 -19.24 22.92
C GLU A 277 -19.76 -18.09 22.58
N ARG A 278 -18.63 -17.97 23.30
CA ARG A 278 -17.63 -16.94 23.01
C ARG A 278 -16.99 -17.15 21.64
N GLN A 279 -16.70 -18.39 21.26
CA GLN A 279 -16.18 -18.72 19.94
C GLN A 279 -17.18 -18.36 18.83
N GLN A 280 -18.48 -18.61 19.04
CA GLN A 280 -19.52 -18.21 18.09
C GLN A 280 -19.62 -16.70 17.98
N LYS A 281 -19.71 -15.98 19.10
CA LYS A 281 -19.72 -14.50 19.12
C LYS A 281 -18.48 -13.90 18.46
N TRP A 282 -17.31 -14.51 18.66
CA TRP A 282 -16.07 -14.10 17.98
C TRP A 282 -16.14 -14.34 16.47
N ARG A 283 -16.66 -15.50 16.02
CA ARG A 283 -16.86 -15.78 14.59
C ARG A 283 -17.85 -14.82 13.95
N GLU A 284 -18.98 -14.55 14.62
CA GLU A 284 -19.98 -13.58 14.17
C GLU A 284 -19.40 -12.17 14.09
N SER A 285 -18.63 -11.76 15.11
CA SER A 285 -17.97 -10.45 15.12
C SER A 285 -16.93 -10.33 14.01
N ALA A 286 -16.11 -11.36 13.81
CA ALA A 286 -15.12 -11.40 12.74
C ALA A 286 -15.77 -11.44 11.34
N GLN A 287 -16.91 -12.13 11.19
CA GLN A 287 -17.67 -12.14 9.94
C GLN A 287 -18.32 -10.78 9.68
N ALA A 288 -18.91 -10.15 10.70
CA ALA A 288 -19.49 -8.81 10.60
C ALA A 288 -18.41 -7.76 10.29
N GLU A 289 -17.21 -7.88 10.85
CA GLU A 289 -16.07 -7.02 10.52
C GLU A 289 -15.64 -7.20 9.06
N ARG A 290 -15.53 -8.44 8.58
CA ARG A 290 -15.21 -8.73 7.17
C ARG A 290 -16.24 -8.15 6.22
N GLU A 291 -17.54 -8.25 6.55
CA GLU A 291 -18.60 -7.73 5.70
C GLU A 291 -18.62 -6.19 5.70
N ARG A 292 -18.44 -5.56 6.85
CA ARG A 292 -18.28 -4.10 6.95
C ARG A 292 -17.09 -3.60 6.14
N ASN A 293 -15.94 -4.28 6.23
CA ASN A 293 -14.75 -3.94 5.46
C ASN A 293 -15.01 -4.08 3.96
N TYR A 294 -15.72 -5.12 3.53
CA TYR A 294 -16.11 -5.30 2.14
C TYR A 294 -17.03 -4.17 1.64
N GLU A 295 -18.06 -3.80 2.40
CA GLU A 295 -18.98 -2.70 2.04
C GLU A 295 -18.26 -1.35 1.91
N LEU A 296 -17.33 -1.05 2.82
CA LEU A 296 -16.53 0.17 2.77
C LEU A 296 -15.63 0.20 1.54
N LEU A 297 -14.92 -0.90 1.26
CA LEU A 297 -14.07 -1.01 0.09
C LEU A 297 -14.87 -0.98 -1.21
N ARG A 298 -16.07 -1.56 -1.24
CA ARG A 298 -16.96 -1.51 -2.40
C ARG A 298 -17.38 -0.07 -2.73
N LYS A 299 -17.75 0.72 -1.72
CA LYS A 299 -18.07 2.15 -1.91
C LYS A 299 -16.87 2.94 -2.40
N GLU A 300 -15.69 2.71 -1.82
CA GLU A 300 -14.44 3.37 -2.27
C GLU A 300 -14.10 2.98 -3.72
N LEU A 301 -14.36 1.73 -4.12
CA LEU A 301 -14.15 1.27 -5.49
C LEU A 301 -15.12 1.91 -6.50
N GLU A 302 -16.38 2.14 -6.12
CA GLU A 302 -17.35 2.87 -6.93
C GLU A 302 -16.95 4.34 -7.15
N GLU A 303 -16.38 4.98 -6.14
CA GLU A 303 -15.81 6.33 -6.26
C GLU A 303 -14.59 6.35 -7.20
N LEU A 304 -13.72 5.32 -7.10
CA LEU A 304 -12.58 5.15 -7.99
C LEU A 304 -13.01 4.88 -9.45
N ASP A 305 -14.09 4.14 -9.70
CA ASP A 305 -14.64 3.97 -11.06
C ASP A 305 -15.05 5.33 -11.67
N LYS A 306 -15.78 6.16 -10.91
CA LYS A 306 -16.15 7.52 -11.33
C LYS A 306 -14.91 8.38 -11.62
N LEU A 307 -13.88 8.28 -10.78
CA LEU A 307 -12.62 8.99 -10.98
C LEU A 307 -11.89 8.51 -12.25
N VAL A 308 -11.78 7.19 -12.45
CA VAL A 308 -11.14 6.59 -13.63
C VAL A 308 -11.82 7.01 -14.93
N ARG A 309 -13.15 7.22 -14.92
CA ARG A 309 -13.91 7.66 -16.10
C ARG A 309 -13.82 9.16 -16.40
N THR A 310 -13.53 9.99 -15.41
CA THR A 310 -13.55 11.46 -15.55
C THR A 310 -12.16 12.11 -15.49
N THR A 311 -11.16 11.40 -14.95
CA THR A 311 -9.81 11.93 -14.76
C THR A 311 -9.13 12.32 -16.07
N HIS A 312 -8.29 13.36 -15.98
CA HIS A 312 -7.31 13.77 -16.98
C HIS A 312 -5.87 13.55 -16.46
N ASP A 313 -5.72 13.18 -15.18
CA ASP A 313 -4.46 12.88 -14.51
C ASP A 313 -4.35 11.37 -14.27
N PHE A 314 -3.94 10.66 -15.33
CA PHE A 314 -3.80 9.21 -15.31
C PHE A 314 -2.79 8.73 -14.25
N ARG A 315 -1.80 9.55 -13.88
CA ARG A 315 -0.76 9.16 -12.93
C ARG A 315 -1.30 9.14 -11.51
N ASN A 316 -1.97 10.22 -11.08
CA ASN A 316 -2.52 10.29 -9.74
C ASN A 316 -3.66 9.29 -9.56
N THR A 317 -4.54 9.12 -10.55
CA THR A 317 -5.58 8.08 -10.49
C THR A 317 -4.99 6.68 -10.40
N ARG A 318 -3.90 6.38 -11.13
CA ARG A 318 -3.20 5.09 -10.99
C ARG A 318 -2.66 4.87 -9.57
N MET A 319 -2.12 5.91 -8.93
CA MET A 319 -1.64 5.82 -7.55
C MET A 319 -2.76 5.51 -6.56
N GLU A 320 -3.94 6.12 -6.73
CA GLU A 320 -5.11 5.83 -5.88
C GLU A 320 -5.60 4.38 -6.05
N LEU A 321 -5.61 3.85 -7.28
CA LEU A 321 -5.91 2.43 -7.53
C LEU A 321 -4.90 1.49 -6.84
N ILE A 322 -3.60 1.86 -6.81
CA ILE A 322 -2.57 1.08 -6.11
C ILE A 322 -2.80 1.12 -4.59
N LYS A 323 -3.10 2.29 -4.02
CA LYS A 323 -3.43 2.41 -2.58
C LYS A 323 -4.64 1.53 -2.22
N PHE A 324 -5.66 1.53 -3.06
CA PHE A 324 -6.81 0.64 -2.90
C PHE A 324 -6.41 -0.85 -2.96
N GLN A 325 -5.53 -1.21 -3.90
CA GLN A 325 -4.96 -2.56 -4.00
C GLN A 325 -4.27 -2.98 -2.69
N ASP A 326 -3.53 -2.09 -2.05
CA ASP A 326 -2.83 -2.42 -0.81
C ASP A 326 -3.77 -2.50 0.40
N LYS A 327 -4.82 -1.67 0.44
CA LYS A 327 -5.91 -1.81 1.43
C LYS A 327 -6.63 -3.16 1.33
N THR A 328 -6.97 -3.60 0.11
CA THR A 328 -7.65 -4.90 -0.09
C THR A 328 -6.81 -6.12 0.32
N LYS A 329 -5.47 -6.00 0.28
CA LYS A 329 -4.55 -7.04 0.76
C LYS A 329 -4.43 -7.10 2.28
N THR A 330 -4.48 -5.94 2.94
CA THR A 330 -4.19 -5.81 4.38
C THR A 330 -5.41 -6.07 5.25
N LEU A 331 -6.62 -5.72 4.80
CA LEU A 331 -7.84 -5.91 5.59
C LEU A 331 -8.33 -7.36 5.60
N PRO A 332 -8.90 -7.83 6.74
CA PRO A 332 -9.53 -9.14 6.82
C PRO A 332 -10.80 -9.15 5.97
N LEU A 333 -10.82 -10.03 4.97
CA LEU A 333 -11.91 -10.18 4.01
C LEU A 333 -12.14 -11.67 3.73
N GLU A 334 -13.35 -12.01 3.31
CA GLU A 334 -13.63 -13.33 2.76
C GLU A 334 -12.90 -13.49 1.41
N SER A 335 -12.36 -14.69 1.15
CA SER A 335 -11.55 -14.97 -0.06
C SER A 335 -12.33 -14.73 -1.36
N SER A 336 -13.61 -15.10 -1.37
CA SER A 336 -14.55 -14.89 -2.47
C SER A 336 -14.70 -13.39 -2.80
N LYS A 337 -15.04 -12.59 -1.78
CA LYS A 337 -15.21 -11.14 -1.86
C LYS A 337 -13.93 -10.38 -2.22
N ARG A 338 -12.78 -10.82 -1.70
CA ARG A 338 -11.48 -10.28 -2.10
C ARG A 338 -11.21 -10.49 -3.59
N SER A 339 -11.54 -11.67 -4.12
CA SER A 339 -11.35 -12.00 -5.54
C SER A 339 -12.26 -11.14 -6.44
N GLU A 340 -13.49 -10.88 -6.02
CA GLU A 340 -14.44 -9.97 -6.69
C GLU A 340 -13.87 -8.54 -6.79
N LEU A 341 -13.43 -7.96 -5.66
CA LEU A 341 -12.84 -6.61 -5.63
C LEU A 341 -11.56 -6.51 -6.48
N ILE A 342 -10.71 -7.55 -6.48
CA ILE A 342 -9.50 -7.59 -7.31
C ILE A 342 -9.84 -7.65 -8.80
N ALA A 343 -10.86 -8.44 -9.18
CA ALA A 343 -11.29 -8.52 -10.58
C ALA A 343 -11.83 -7.18 -11.09
N GLU A 344 -12.67 -6.50 -10.30
CA GLU A 344 -13.19 -5.18 -10.62
C GLU A 344 -12.07 -4.12 -10.67
N LEU A 345 -11.13 -4.15 -9.72
CA LEU A 345 -9.97 -3.26 -9.72
C LEU A 345 -9.10 -3.45 -10.97
N ASN A 346 -8.87 -4.69 -11.40
CA ASN A 346 -8.14 -4.99 -12.63
C ASN A 346 -8.88 -4.45 -13.87
N ASN A 347 -10.21 -4.52 -13.88
CA ASN A 347 -11.01 -3.89 -14.92
C ASN A 347 -10.82 -2.37 -14.95
N LEU A 348 -10.81 -1.70 -13.79
CA LEU A 348 -10.51 -0.26 -13.71
C LEU A 348 -9.11 0.09 -14.23
N PHE A 349 -8.10 -0.72 -13.92
CA PHE A 349 -6.76 -0.53 -14.50
C PHE A 349 -6.76 -0.66 -16.03
N ASN A 350 -7.54 -1.59 -16.59
CA ASN A 350 -7.65 -1.76 -18.04
C ASN A 350 -8.36 -0.56 -18.69
N ILE A 351 -9.46 -0.08 -18.09
CA ILE A 351 -10.16 1.14 -18.55
C ILE A 351 -9.22 2.34 -18.52
N LEU A 352 -8.48 2.53 -17.42
CA LEU A 352 -7.53 3.63 -17.28
C LEU A 352 -6.44 3.58 -18.36
N ARG A 353 -5.90 2.38 -18.65
CA ARG A 353 -4.90 2.19 -19.73
C ARG A 353 -5.48 2.48 -21.10
N ALA A 354 -6.70 2.02 -21.39
CA ALA A 354 -7.37 2.29 -22.66
C ALA A 354 -7.56 3.80 -22.88
N ARG A 355 -8.10 4.50 -21.89
CA ARG A 355 -8.25 5.97 -21.95
C ARG A 355 -6.91 6.70 -22.08
N GLN A 356 -5.87 6.25 -21.37
CA GLN A 356 -4.53 6.83 -21.49
C GLN A 356 -3.98 6.65 -22.91
N SER A 357 -4.22 5.49 -23.53
CA SER A 357 -3.83 5.19 -24.91
C SER A 357 -4.59 6.06 -25.92
N GLU A 358 -5.91 6.18 -25.76
CA GLU A 358 -6.76 7.05 -26.59
C GLU A 358 -6.34 8.52 -26.49
N TRP A 359 -6.08 9.01 -25.27
CA TRP A 359 -5.60 10.36 -25.05
C TRP A 359 -4.24 10.58 -25.70
N ALA A 360 -3.30 9.63 -25.57
CA ALA A 360 -1.99 9.73 -26.22
C ALA A 360 -2.11 9.76 -27.75
N ALA A 361 -2.99 8.94 -28.33
CA ALA A 361 -3.27 8.94 -29.77
C ALA A 361 -3.90 10.26 -30.24
N ALA A 362 -4.85 10.82 -29.46
CA ALA A 362 -5.47 12.11 -29.77
C ALA A 362 -4.44 13.26 -29.73
N MET A 363 -3.57 13.27 -28.70
CA MET A 363 -2.49 14.24 -28.60
C MET A 363 -1.49 14.12 -29.75
N GLU A 364 -1.19 12.90 -30.21
CA GLU A 364 -0.28 12.71 -31.35
C GLU A 364 -0.91 13.21 -32.66
N LEU A 365 -2.20 12.94 -32.87
CA LEU A 365 -2.94 13.49 -34.01
C LEU A 365 -2.98 15.03 -33.97
N GLU A 366 -3.16 15.62 -32.79
CA GLU A 366 -3.11 17.07 -32.60
C GLU A 366 -1.72 17.64 -32.95
N ARG A 367 -0.65 17.01 -32.48
CA ARG A 367 0.74 17.41 -32.81
C ARG A 367 1.01 17.33 -34.31
N GLN A 368 0.51 16.30 -34.99
CA GLN A 368 0.64 16.14 -36.44
C GLN A 368 -0.12 17.24 -37.19
N ARG A 369 -1.38 17.51 -36.81
CA ARG A 369 -2.17 18.61 -37.39
C ARG A 369 -1.50 19.96 -37.20
N ASN A 370 -0.99 20.23 -35.99
CA ASN A 370 -0.26 21.46 -35.69
C ASN A 370 1.00 21.59 -36.55
N TYR A 371 1.75 20.49 -36.75
CA TYR A 371 2.91 20.48 -37.63
C TYR A 371 2.52 20.77 -39.09
N GLU A 372 1.51 20.10 -39.64
CA GLU A 372 1.07 20.33 -41.02
C GLU A 372 0.59 21.77 -41.26
N GLN A 373 -0.16 22.33 -40.31
CA GLN A 373 -0.60 23.73 -40.37
C GLN A 373 0.59 24.69 -40.33
N MET A 374 1.48 24.54 -39.34
CA MET A 374 2.63 25.43 -39.20
C MET A 374 3.64 25.27 -40.33
N LYS A 375 3.76 24.07 -40.92
CA LYS A 375 4.59 23.83 -42.09
C LYS A 375 4.18 24.70 -43.26
N LYS A 376 2.87 24.76 -43.57
CA LYS A 376 2.34 25.64 -44.61
C LYS A 376 2.64 27.11 -44.32
N GLU A 377 2.38 27.58 -43.10
CA GLU A 377 2.65 28.97 -42.73
C GLU A 377 4.15 29.35 -42.80
N VAL A 378 5.05 28.42 -42.49
CA VAL A 378 6.50 28.63 -42.60
C VAL A 378 6.96 28.59 -44.06
N GLU A 379 6.38 27.72 -44.89
CA GLU A 379 6.63 27.71 -46.35
C GLU A 379 6.15 29.03 -46.99
N ASP A 380 4.99 29.55 -46.59
CA ASP A 380 4.50 30.87 -46.99
C ASP A 380 5.47 31.99 -46.57
N CYS A 381 6.16 31.86 -45.43
CA CYS A 381 7.18 32.83 -45.03
C CYS A 381 8.39 32.82 -45.96
N VAL A 382 8.83 31.63 -46.39
CA VAL A 382 9.93 31.50 -47.35
C VAL A 382 9.55 32.17 -48.67
N GLU A 383 8.34 31.90 -49.18
CA GLU A 383 7.82 32.57 -50.38
C GLU A 383 7.71 34.09 -50.22
N LEU A 384 7.19 34.56 -49.07
CA LEU A 384 7.08 35.98 -48.77
C LEU A 384 8.46 36.65 -48.73
N ALA A 385 9.47 35.99 -48.16
CA ALA A 385 10.85 36.49 -48.11
C ALA A 385 11.40 36.73 -49.52
N GLN A 386 11.11 35.83 -50.46
CA GLN A 386 11.57 35.91 -51.85
C GLN A 386 10.86 36.98 -52.68
N LYS A 387 9.61 37.32 -52.36
CA LYS A 387 8.79 38.22 -53.20
C LYS A 387 8.63 39.63 -52.64
N THR A 388 8.59 39.80 -51.31
CA THR A 388 8.21 41.07 -50.68
C THR A 388 9.19 42.23 -50.96
N ARG A 389 8.65 43.45 -50.99
CA ARG A 389 9.42 44.72 -50.93
C ARG A 389 9.24 45.43 -49.57
N TYR A 390 8.33 44.93 -48.72
CA TYR A 390 8.01 45.49 -47.41
C TYR A 390 8.72 44.68 -46.30
N PHE A 391 10.03 44.90 -46.18
CA PHE A 391 10.88 44.09 -45.29
C PHE A 391 10.48 44.14 -43.80
N LYS A 392 9.94 45.28 -43.33
CA LYS A 392 9.52 45.44 -41.93
C LYS A 392 8.30 44.58 -41.60
N GLU A 393 7.25 44.67 -42.42
CA GLU A 393 6.01 43.90 -42.25
C GLU A 393 6.26 42.39 -42.36
N ALA A 394 7.14 41.98 -43.28
CA ALA A 394 7.55 40.58 -43.40
C ALA A 394 8.24 40.07 -42.13
N ARG A 395 9.15 40.86 -41.51
CA ARG A 395 9.79 40.49 -40.24
C ARG A 395 8.79 40.37 -39.10
N GLU A 396 7.83 41.29 -39.01
CA GLU A 396 6.78 41.23 -38.00
C GLU A 396 5.90 39.98 -38.18
N HIS A 397 5.58 39.62 -39.43
CA HIS A 397 4.88 38.38 -39.76
C HIS A 397 5.67 37.14 -39.31
N PHE A 398 6.98 37.09 -39.60
CA PHE A 398 7.84 35.96 -39.22
C PHE A 398 7.97 35.85 -37.70
N ASN A 399 7.98 36.96 -36.96
CA ASN A 399 7.99 36.95 -35.50
C ASN A 399 6.69 36.35 -34.93
N ARG A 400 5.53 36.72 -35.46
CA ARG A 400 4.24 36.13 -35.04
C ARG A 400 4.22 34.61 -35.26
N ILE A 401 4.72 34.13 -36.40
CA ILE A 401 4.80 32.69 -36.68
C ILE A 401 5.79 31.99 -35.75
N ARG A 402 6.94 32.63 -35.47
CA ARG A 402 7.93 32.13 -34.50
C ARG A 402 7.34 31.94 -33.10
N GLU A 403 6.52 32.89 -32.64
CA GLU A 403 5.85 32.83 -31.34
C GLU A 403 4.83 31.70 -31.29
N ARG A 404 3.95 31.60 -32.30
CA ARG A 404 2.99 30.50 -32.42
C ARG A 404 3.67 29.12 -32.45
N LEU A 405 4.82 29.01 -33.13
CA LEU A 405 5.60 27.77 -33.20
C LEU A 405 6.16 27.32 -31.85
N ARG A 406 6.43 28.26 -30.93
CA ARG A 406 6.87 27.93 -29.56
C ARG A 406 5.72 27.37 -28.73
N GLU A 407 4.55 27.99 -28.82
CA GLU A 407 3.38 27.69 -27.99
C GLU A 407 2.71 26.35 -28.36
N LEU A 408 2.61 26.04 -29.65
CA LEU A 408 1.88 24.84 -30.08
C LEU A 408 2.59 23.54 -29.67
N PRO A 409 1.84 22.52 -29.20
CA PRO A 409 2.40 21.22 -28.88
C PRO A 409 2.76 20.49 -30.19
N MET A 410 4.04 20.17 -30.35
CA MET A 410 4.63 19.43 -31.46
C MET A 410 5.83 18.64 -30.95
N THR A 411 6.27 17.63 -31.72
CA THR A 411 7.54 16.94 -31.43
C THR A 411 8.72 17.91 -31.60
N ARG A 412 9.81 17.63 -30.89
CA ARG A 412 11.01 18.46 -30.95
C ARG A 412 11.60 18.52 -32.36
N GLU A 413 11.63 17.38 -33.04
CA GLU A 413 12.13 17.24 -34.42
C GLU A 413 11.36 18.14 -35.39
N HIS A 414 10.02 18.14 -35.31
CA HIS A 414 9.17 19.02 -36.11
C HIS A 414 9.42 20.50 -35.81
N LYS A 415 9.59 20.87 -34.53
CA LYS A 415 9.91 22.26 -34.17
C LYS A 415 11.27 22.68 -34.74
N ASP A 416 12.28 21.83 -34.63
CA ASP A 416 13.64 22.13 -35.11
C ASP A 416 13.68 22.26 -36.64
N GLU A 417 12.96 21.40 -37.38
CA GLU A 417 12.81 21.51 -38.83
C GLU A 417 12.19 22.86 -39.23
N LEU A 418 11.05 23.22 -38.62
CA LEU A 418 10.34 24.45 -38.95
C LEU A 418 11.11 25.71 -38.51
N PHE A 419 11.81 25.68 -37.37
CA PHE A 419 12.70 26.78 -36.99
C PHE A 419 13.87 26.93 -37.96
N SER A 420 14.41 25.84 -38.50
CA SER A 420 15.46 25.90 -39.50
C SER A 420 14.98 26.59 -40.78
N LYS A 421 13.83 26.18 -41.31
CA LYS A 421 13.18 26.83 -42.48
C LYS A 421 12.85 28.30 -42.22
N LEU A 422 12.38 28.63 -41.03
CA LEU A 422 12.10 30.03 -40.67
C LEU A 422 13.39 30.87 -40.61
N ARG A 423 14.51 30.31 -40.13
CA ARG A 423 15.83 30.97 -40.17
C ARG A 423 16.30 31.20 -41.60
N GLU A 424 16.08 30.23 -42.48
CA GLU A 424 16.34 30.38 -43.92
C GLU A 424 15.53 31.54 -44.52
N ALA A 425 14.23 31.64 -44.21
CA ALA A 425 13.40 32.76 -44.63
C ALA A 425 13.94 34.12 -44.13
N TYR A 426 14.42 34.20 -42.89
CA TYR A 426 15.09 35.40 -42.36
C TYR A 426 16.39 35.74 -43.09
N ALA A 427 17.20 34.73 -43.44
CA ALA A 427 18.44 34.92 -44.18
C ALA A 427 18.15 35.49 -45.58
N ILE A 428 17.23 34.87 -46.33
CA ILE A 428 16.78 35.33 -47.66
C ILE A 428 16.27 36.78 -47.58
N LEU A 429 15.41 37.08 -46.61
CA LEU A 429 14.87 38.43 -46.44
C LEU A 429 15.97 39.45 -46.12
N GLY A 430 16.96 39.05 -45.31
CA GLY A 430 18.11 39.87 -44.95
C GLY A 430 19.02 40.18 -46.14
N GLU A 431 19.31 39.17 -46.96
CA GLU A 431 20.09 39.33 -48.19
C GLU A 431 19.40 40.26 -49.19
N ARG A 432 18.09 40.04 -49.45
CA ARG A 432 17.31 40.92 -50.33
C ARG A 432 17.20 42.34 -49.81
N GLN A 433 17.09 42.54 -48.50
CA GLN A 433 17.10 43.88 -47.91
C GLN A 433 18.49 44.55 -48.06
N ALA A 434 19.58 43.78 -47.99
CA ALA A 434 20.92 44.30 -48.22
C ALA A 434 21.14 44.65 -49.70
N GLU A 435 20.67 43.81 -50.62
CA GLU A 435 20.71 44.06 -52.06
C GLU A 435 19.89 45.29 -52.45
N TYR A 436 18.64 45.38 -51.98
CA TYR A 436 17.79 46.55 -52.20
C TYR A 436 18.43 47.86 -51.69
N ARG A 437 19.11 47.81 -50.54
CA ARG A 437 19.86 48.96 -50.02
C ARG A 437 21.06 49.32 -50.90
N ARG A 438 21.78 48.33 -51.43
CA ARG A 438 22.89 48.54 -52.37
C ARG A 438 22.39 49.18 -53.68
N GLU A 439 21.27 48.70 -54.21
CA GLU A 439 20.64 49.27 -55.41
C GLU A 439 20.22 50.72 -55.19
N LEU A 440 19.54 51.02 -54.08
CA LEU A 440 19.16 52.39 -53.71
C LEU A 440 20.37 53.31 -53.53
N GLU A 441 21.45 52.80 -52.91
CA GLU A 441 22.66 53.58 -52.72
C GLU A 441 23.36 53.89 -54.05
N LYS A 442 23.37 52.92 -54.97
CA LYS A 442 23.85 53.12 -56.34
C LYS A 442 22.99 54.16 -57.07
N GLU A 443 21.66 54.04 -57.01
CA GLU A 443 20.71 55.00 -57.59
C GLU A 443 20.93 56.41 -57.02
N PHE A 444 21.12 56.55 -55.71
CA PHE A 444 21.38 57.83 -55.06
C PHE A 444 22.68 58.47 -55.53
N ASN A 445 23.75 57.68 -55.67
CA ASN A 445 25.05 58.18 -56.12
C ASN A 445 25.03 58.58 -57.60
N GLU A 446 24.39 57.80 -58.46
CA GLU A 446 24.19 58.13 -59.88
C GLU A 446 23.35 59.41 -60.04
N ASN A 447 22.26 59.53 -59.29
CA ASN A 447 21.42 60.72 -59.26
C ASN A 447 22.19 61.95 -58.76
N TYR A 448 23.00 61.80 -57.71
CA TYR A 448 23.82 62.86 -57.17
C TYR A 448 24.86 63.36 -58.18
N GLN A 449 25.57 62.45 -58.85
CA GLN A 449 26.53 62.81 -59.90
C GLN A 449 25.86 63.60 -61.02
N ARG A 450 24.76 63.07 -61.58
CA ARG A 450 23.98 63.73 -62.64
C ARG A 450 23.53 65.14 -62.24
N LEU A 451 22.98 65.29 -61.03
CA LEU A 451 22.44 66.57 -60.57
C LEU A 451 23.54 67.55 -60.13
N SER A 452 24.67 67.05 -59.61
CA SER A 452 25.85 67.87 -59.33
C SER A 452 26.41 68.50 -60.59
N GLU A 453 26.47 67.78 -61.71
CA GLU A 453 26.86 68.31 -63.01
C GLU A 453 25.88 69.39 -63.50
N MET A 454 24.58 69.14 -63.39
CA MET A 454 23.55 70.13 -63.75
C MET A 454 23.63 71.41 -62.90
N VAL A 455 23.85 71.28 -61.59
CA VAL A 455 24.04 72.44 -60.69
C VAL A 455 25.33 73.19 -61.03
N SER A 456 26.42 72.49 -61.34
CA SER A 456 27.69 73.10 -61.74
C SER A 456 27.57 73.87 -63.05
N LYS A 457 26.87 73.30 -64.04
CA LYS A 457 26.52 74.02 -65.28
C LYS A 457 25.61 75.21 -65.02
N GLY A 458 24.69 75.11 -64.06
CA GLY A 458 23.84 76.22 -63.64
C GLY A 458 24.63 77.37 -63.01
N LEU A 459 25.63 77.05 -62.18
CA LEU A 459 26.58 78.00 -61.62
C LEU A 459 27.39 78.72 -62.72
N GLU A 460 27.89 77.96 -63.69
CA GLU A 460 28.60 78.52 -64.84
C GLU A 460 27.71 79.45 -65.67
N MET A 461 26.48 79.03 -65.98
CA MET A 461 25.50 79.87 -66.69
C MET A 461 25.15 81.14 -65.91
N ALA A 462 25.05 81.08 -64.58
CA ALA A 462 24.82 82.27 -63.74
C ALA A 462 25.97 83.29 -63.87
N GLN A 463 27.21 82.81 -63.92
CA GLN A 463 28.40 83.64 -64.01
C GLN A 463 28.63 84.23 -65.41
N THR A 464 28.42 83.43 -66.47
CA THR A 464 28.91 83.78 -67.82
C THR A 464 27.80 84.10 -68.82
N SER A 465 26.57 83.57 -68.65
CA SER A 465 25.53 83.67 -69.68
C SER A 465 25.18 85.12 -70.03
N PRO A 466 25.13 85.52 -71.31
CA PRO A 466 24.71 86.87 -71.68
C PRO A 466 23.21 87.11 -71.41
N SER A 467 22.41 86.04 -71.28
CA SER A 467 20.96 86.10 -71.10
C SER A 467 20.57 85.70 -69.67
N PHE A 468 20.13 86.67 -68.87
CA PHE A 468 19.68 86.44 -67.49
C PHE A 468 18.47 85.51 -67.40
N ASN A 469 17.56 85.58 -68.37
CA ASN A 469 16.35 84.75 -68.39
C ASN A 469 16.67 83.28 -68.65
N GLU A 470 17.56 82.99 -69.60
CA GLU A 470 17.99 81.62 -69.90
C GLU A 470 18.68 80.97 -68.69
N ALA A 471 19.58 81.70 -68.03
CA ALA A 471 20.25 81.20 -66.81
C ALA A 471 19.23 80.95 -65.69
N ARG A 472 18.27 81.85 -65.49
CA ARG A 472 17.23 81.72 -64.46
C ARG A 472 16.30 80.53 -64.71
N ASP A 473 15.88 80.32 -65.96
CA ASP A 473 14.98 79.22 -66.30
C ASP A 473 15.70 77.87 -66.23
N TYR A 474 16.98 77.82 -66.61
CA TYR A 474 17.82 76.64 -66.37
C TYR A 474 17.94 76.31 -64.88
N LEU A 475 18.27 77.28 -64.03
CA LEU A 475 18.36 77.07 -62.58
C LEU A 475 17.02 76.62 -61.95
N ARG A 476 15.89 77.09 -62.46
CA ARG A 476 14.55 76.62 -62.05
C ARG A 476 14.33 75.16 -62.44
N GLN A 477 14.70 74.78 -63.66
CA GLN A 477 14.61 73.39 -64.12
C GLN A 477 15.46 72.47 -63.22
N VAL A 478 16.69 72.87 -62.90
CA VAL A 478 17.57 72.10 -62.01
C VAL A 478 16.96 71.97 -60.61
N ARG A 479 16.37 73.05 -60.06
CA ARG A 479 15.70 73.02 -58.75
C ARG A 479 14.55 72.02 -58.70
N ASP A 480 13.73 72.02 -59.73
CA ASP A 480 12.52 71.20 -59.78
C ASP A 480 12.89 69.71 -59.95
N GLU A 481 13.91 69.41 -60.76
CA GLU A 481 14.49 68.07 -60.89
C GLU A 481 15.11 67.59 -59.56
N LEU A 482 15.85 68.47 -58.87
CA LEU A 482 16.49 68.18 -57.56
C LEU A 482 15.47 67.84 -56.48
N ARG A 483 14.31 68.52 -56.48
CA ARG A 483 13.21 68.27 -55.54
C ARG A 483 12.60 66.88 -55.74
N ASN A 484 12.38 66.49 -56.99
CA ASN A 484 11.63 65.28 -57.36
C ASN A 484 12.50 64.00 -57.37
N THR A 485 13.82 64.13 -57.53
CA THR A 485 14.73 62.98 -57.60
C THR A 485 14.98 62.36 -56.21
N ARG A 486 15.14 61.03 -56.12
CA ARG A 486 15.48 60.35 -54.87
C ARG A 486 17.00 60.34 -54.65
N MET A 487 17.43 60.86 -53.50
CA MET A 487 18.84 60.93 -53.07
C MET A 487 18.92 61.01 -51.54
N ARG A 488 20.13 60.91 -50.98
CA ARG A 488 20.36 61.17 -49.56
C ARG A 488 20.04 62.63 -49.23
N ARG A 489 19.62 62.87 -47.99
CA ARG A 489 19.28 64.21 -47.50
C ARG A 489 20.48 65.14 -47.58
N ASP A 490 21.63 64.70 -47.08
CA ASP A 490 22.85 65.51 -47.05
C ASP A 490 23.32 65.92 -48.45
N GLN A 491 23.23 64.98 -49.42
CA GLN A 491 23.50 65.25 -50.84
C GLN A 491 22.52 66.28 -51.43
N LYS A 492 21.22 66.19 -51.09
CA LYS A 492 20.24 67.18 -51.52
C LYS A 492 20.53 68.56 -50.95
N ASP A 493 20.81 68.63 -49.66
CA ASP A 493 21.05 69.90 -48.96
C ASP A 493 22.28 70.60 -49.54
N GLU A 494 23.37 69.85 -49.80
CA GLU A 494 24.56 70.37 -50.48
C GLU A 494 24.24 70.94 -51.88
N LEU A 495 23.49 70.22 -52.70
CA LEU A 495 23.11 70.68 -54.04
C LEU A 495 22.15 71.88 -53.99
N PHE A 496 21.25 71.94 -53.01
CA PHE A 496 20.38 73.10 -52.82
C PHE A 496 21.16 74.34 -52.41
N ASP A 497 22.18 74.22 -51.58
CA ASP A 497 23.02 75.35 -51.16
C ASP A 497 23.85 75.88 -52.34
N ARG A 498 24.45 75.00 -53.14
CA ARG A 498 25.13 75.39 -54.40
C ARG A 498 24.18 76.06 -55.38
N LEU A 499 22.96 75.56 -55.49
CA LEU A 499 21.94 76.13 -56.36
C LEU A 499 21.46 77.52 -55.88
N ARG A 500 21.32 77.73 -54.57
CA ARG A 500 21.04 79.05 -53.98
C ARG A 500 22.17 80.03 -54.31
N ALA A 501 23.42 79.63 -54.13
CA ALA A 501 24.57 80.45 -54.51
C ALA A 501 24.55 80.84 -56.00
N ALA A 502 24.12 79.94 -56.89
CA ALA A 502 23.97 80.25 -58.31
C ALA A 502 22.89 81.32 -58.57
N PHE A 503 21.74 81.24 -57.89
CA PHE A 503 20.71 82.27 -57.97
C PHE A 503 21.21 83.63 -57.42
N ASP A 504 21.95 83.62 -56.31
CA ASP A 504 22.52 84.84 -55.72
C ASP A 504 23.53 85.52 -56.65
N ILE A 505 24.41 84.73 -57.28
CA ILE A 505 25.37 85.22 -58.29
C ILE A 505 24.63 85.85 -59.48
N LEU A 506 23.62 85.16 -60.01
CA LEU A 506 22.82 85.66 -61.13
C LEU A 506 22.12 86.97 -60.78
N TRP A 507 21.56 87.05 -59.57
CA TRP A 507 20.88 88.23 -59.06
C TRP A 507 21.82 89.42 -58.91
N GLU A 508 22.98 89.23 -58.27
CA GLU A 508 23.98 90.30 -58.12
C GLU A 508 24.52 90.78 -59.46
N ARG A 509 24.75 89.86 -60.42
CA ARG A 509 25.16 90.24 -61.77
C ARG A 509 24.07 91.04 -62.50
N GLN A 510 22.80 90.64 -62.38
CA GLN A 510 21.68 91.37 -62.95
C GLN A 510 21.57 92.78 -62.35
N LYS A 511 21.74 92.90 -61.03
CA LYS A 511 21.73 94.18 -60.32
C LYS A 511 22.88 95.10 -60.76
N ARG A 512 24.09 94.56 -60.91
CA ARG A 512 25.24 95.33 -61.46
C ARG A 512 24.98 95.82 -62.87
N TRP A 513 24.50 94.94 -63.75
CA TRP A 513 24.14 95.32 -65.13
C TRP A 513 23.05 96.40 -65.18
N GLN A 514 22.03 96.32 -64.32
CA GLN A 514 21.01 97.36 -64.21
C GLN A 514 21.59 98.69 -63.71
N ALA A 515 22.51 98.66 -62.74
CA ALA A 515 23.18 99.86 -62.25
C ALA A 515 24.07 100.51 -63.33
N GLU A 516 24.83 99.71 -64.08
CA GLU A 516 25.63 100.18 -65.22
C GLU A 516 24.73 100.81 -66.30
N LEU A 517 23.63 100.16 -66.64
CA LEU A 517 22.65 100.69 -67.60
C LEU A 517 22.01 101.99 -67.12
N GLU A 518 21.70 102.10 -65.83
CA GLU A 518 21.20 103.33 -65.21
C GLU A 518 22.23 104.46 -65.30
N THR A 519 23.50 104.18 -65.01
CA THR A 519 24.58 105.18 -65.16
C THR A 519 24.78 105.58 -66.63
N GLU A 520 24.66 104.65 -67.58
CA GLU A 520 24.70 104.92 -69.02
C GLU A 520 23.53 105.82 -69.43
N PHE A 521 22.31 105.53 -68.96
CA PHE A 521 21.13 106.36 -69.21
C PHE A 521 21.30 107.78 -68.67
N GLN A 522 21.78 107.92 -67.43
CA GLN A 522 22.01 109.22 -66.79
C GLN A 522 23.06 110.03 -67.54
N ARG A 523 24.19 109.40 -67.90
CA ARG A 523 25.25 110.03 -68.68
C ARG A 523 24.76 110.48 -70.05
N ASN A 524 24.10 109.59 -70.80
CA ASN A 524 23.53 109.92 -72.10
C ASN A 524 22.50 111.05 -72.00
N PHE A 525 21.67 111.06 -70.95
CA PHE A 525 20.69 112.12 -70.74
C PHE A 525 21.37 113.47 -70.45
N GLN A 526 22.41 113.49 -69.61
CA GLN A 526 23.17 114.71 -69.31
C GLN A 526 23.85 115.26 -70.58
N GLU A 527 24.63 114.43 -71.27
CA GLU A 527 25.36 114.82 -72.49
C GLU A 527 24.40 115.36 -73.56
N LEU A 528 23.26 114.68 -73.77
CA LEU A 528 22.26 115.12 -74.75
C LEU A 528 21.43 116.32 -74.26
N SER A 529 21.12 116.45 -72.97
CA SER A 529 20.44 117.65 -72.46
C SER A 529 21.29 118.88 -72.71
N GLU A 530 22.59 118.81 -72.42
CA GLU A 530 23.50 119.92 -72.71
C GLU A 530 23.58 120.22 -74.21
N ALA A 531 23.59 119.19 -75.07
CA ALA A 531 23.56 119.38 -76.53
C ALA A 531 22.27 120.07 -77.00
N VAL A 532 21.12 119.69 -76.43
CA VAL A 532 19.84 120.32 -76.72
C VAL A 532 19.79 121.77 -76.23
N ASP A 533 20.29 122.04 -75.03
CA ASP A 533 20.34 123.39 -74.45
C ASP A 533 21.27 124.31 -75.30
N ARG A 534 22.38 123.76 -75.83
CA ARG A 534 23.22 124.45 -76.83
C ARG A 534 22.47 124.71 -78.13
N CYS A 535 21.66 123.78 -78.62
CA CYS A 535 20.86 123.98 -79.83
C CYS A 535 19.77 125.04 -79.63
N ILE A 536 19.14 125.11 -78.46
CA ILE A 536 18.20 126.19 -78.10
C ILE A 536 18.93 127.53 -78.19
N THR A 537 20.10 127.64 -77.57
CA THR A 537 20.93 128.85 -77.61
C THR A 537 21.33 129.23 -79.04
N LEU A 538 21.77 128.28 -79.86
CA LEU A 538 22.07 128.50 -81.28
C LEU A 538 20.83 128.96 -82.05
N ALA A 539 19.66 128.34 -81.80
CA ALA A 539 18.40 128.74 -82.43
C ALA A 539 17.96 130.15 -82.04
N GLU A 540 18.40 130.69 -80.90
CA GLU A 540 18.13 132.07 -80.47
C GLU A 540 19.08 133.11 -81.06
N ILE A 541 20.34 132.74 -81.32
CA ILE A 541 21.40 133.68 -81.72
C ILE A 541 21.71 133.61 -83.21
N GLU A 542 21.93 132.41 -83.75
CA GLU A 542 22.50 132.19 -85.09
C GLU A 542 21.56 132.64 -86.21
N ARG A 543 22.10 133.18 -87.29
CA ARG A 543 21.32 133.71 -88.44
C ARG A 543 21.18 132.71 -89.57
N ASP A 544 22.11 131.75 -89.71
CA ASP A 544 21.99 130.68 -90.69
C ASP A 544 21.00 129.60 -90.21
N PHE A 545 19.73 129.80 -90.57
CA PHE A 545 18.66 128.87 -90.22
C PHE A 545 18.94 127.44 -90.70
N ARG A 546 19.54 127.27 -91.89
CA ARG A 546 19.80 125.96 -92.49
C ARG A 546 20.83 125.19 -91.67
N TYR A 547 21.86 125.86 -91.19
CA TYR A 547 22.83 125.29 -90.27
C TYR A 547 22.17 124.84 -88.96
N VAL A 548 21.37 125.70 -88.32
CA VAL A 548 20.69 125.34 -87.05
C VAL A 548 19.73 124.16 -87.22
N TYR A 549 18.95 124.11 -88.32
CA TYR A 549 18.08 122.96 -88.63
C TYR A 549 18.89 121.67 -88.77
N SER A 550 20.08 121.71 -89.38
CA SER A 550 20.97 120.54 -89.49
C SER A 550 21.41 120.05 -88.11
N VAL A 551 21.93 120.96 -87.27
CA VAL A 551 22.41 120.62 -85.93
C VAL A 551 21.29 120.06 -85.06
N LEU A 552 20.10 120.67 -85.09
CA LEU A 552 18.92 120.16 -84.37
C LEU A 552 18.51 118.75 -84.85
N ASN A 553 18.54 118.51 -86.16
CA ASN A 553 18.22 117.18 -86.72
C ASN A 553 19.23 116.13 -86.27
N ASP A 554 20.50 116.47 -86.18
CA ASP A 554 21.56 115.55 -85.75
C ASP A 554 21.41 115.20 -84.27
N VAL A 555 21.21 116.18 -83.39
CA VAL A 555 20.94 115.93 -81.96
C VAL A 555 19.63 115.15 -81.77
N TYR A 556 18.59 115.41 -82.56
CA TYR A 556 17.34 114.64 -82.52
C TYR A 556 17.56 113.16 -82.89
N ARG A 557 18.39 112.90 -83.91
CA ARG A 557 18.78 111.52 -84.30
C ARG A 557 19.59 110.85 -83.20
N GLU A 558 20.50 111.58 -82.56
CA GLU A 558 21.28 111.08 -81.43
C GLU A 558 20.37 110.70 -80.25
N ILE A 559 19.39 111.53 -79.88
CA ILE A 559 18.41 111.20 -78.82
C ILE A 559 17.61 109.93 -79.15
N ARG A 560 17.23 109.75 -80.42
CA ARG A 560 16.52 108.54 -80.85
C ARG A 560 17.40 107.29 -80.77
N ARG A 561 18.69 107.41 -81.07
CA ARG A 561 19.66 106.30 -81.05
C ARG A 561 20.17 105.99 -79.65
N ALA A 562 20.28 107.01 -78.80
CA ALA A 562 20.82 106.88 -77.46
C ALA A 562 19.94 106.01 -76.58
N ARG A 563 20.62 105.26 -75.73
CA ARG A 563 20.02 104.51 -74.64
C ARG A 563 19.59 105.49 -73.56
N LEU A 564 18.28 105.65 -73.41
CA LEU A 564 17.65 106.61 -72.50
C LEU A 564 16.41 105.97 -71.90
N LYS A 565 16.03 106.42 -70.69
CA LYS A 565 14.70 106.16 -70.15
C LYS A 565 13.64 106.78 -71.04
N ARG A 566 12.46 106.17 -71.02
CA ARG A 566 11.32 106.64 -71.81
C ARG A 566 10.92 108.06 -71.43
N GLU A 567 10.94 108.40 -70.14
CA GLU A 567 10.65 109.77 -69.68
C GLU A 567 11.73 110.76 -70.12
N ASP A 568 13.00 110.41 -69.94
CA ASP A 568 14.14 111.27 -70.27
C ASP A 568 14.22 111.56 -71.77
N ARG A 569 14.02 110.54 -72.61
CA ARG A 569 13.91 110.71 -74.07
C ARG A 569 12.77 111.66 -74.43
N ARG A 570 11.61 111.54 -73.78
CA ARG A 570 10.46 112.42 -74.02
C ARG A 570 10.80 113.87 -73.66
N ARG A 571 11.41 114.09 -72.50
CA ARG A 571 11.85 115.43 -72.05
C ARG A 571 12.83 116.08 -73.03
N LEU A 572 13.81 115.32 -73.53
CA LEU A 572 14.77 115.83 -74.52
C LEU A 572 14.11 116.17 -75.87
N ILE A 573 13.17 115.34 -76.33
CA ILE A 573 12.41 115.60 -77.55
C ILE A 573 11.55 116.87 -77.40
N GLU A 574 10.85 117.03 -76.28
CA GLU A 574 10.05 118.23 -75.99
C GLU A 574 10.90 119.51 -76.02
N LYS A 575 12.12 119.47 -75.45
CA LYS A 575 13.08 120.59 -75.51
C LYS A 575 13.55 120.87 -76.95
N ILE A 576 13.82 119.84 -77.76
CA ILE A 576 14.16 120.04 -79.18
C ILE A 576 12.98 120.66 -79.95
N ASP A 577 11.76 120.21 -79.70
CA ASP A 577 10.57 120.77 -80.36
C ASP A 577 10.40 122.25 -80.01
N GLN A 578 10.73 122.65 -78.78
CA GLN A 578 10.81 124.05 -78.37
C GLN A 578 11.87 124.82 -79.18
N ALA A 579 13.06 124.24 -79.37
CA ALA A 579 14.12 124.85 -80.19
C ALA A 579 13.66 125.06 -81.65
N TYR A 580 13.01 124.07 -82.27
CA TYR A 580 12.40 124.23 -83.60
C TYR A 580 11.30 125.30 -83.63
N ALA A 581 10.51 125.44 -82.56
CA ALA A 581 9.49 126.46 -82.46
C ALA A 581 10.10 127.88 -82.32
N ILE A 582 11.22 128.01 -81.62
CA ILE A 582 11.99 129.26 -81.56
C ILE A 582 12.54 129.60 -82.95
N LEU A 583 13.17 128.64 -83.63
CA LEU A 583 13.77 128.83 -84.94
C LEU A 583 12.72 129.26 -85.98
N ARG A 584 11.58 128.57 -86.05
CA ARG A 584 10.45 128.94 -86.93
C ARG A 584 9.93 130.35 -86.66
N ARG A 585 9.80 130.76 -85.38
CA ARG A 585 9.38 132.12 -85.01
C ARG A 585 10.41 133.19 -85.39
N ARG A 586 11.70 132.86 -85.47
CA ARG A 586 12.75 133.79 -85.93
C ARG A 586 12.81 133.83 -87.45
N GLU A 587 12.72 132.69 -88.12
CA GLU A 587 12.67 132.58 -89.58
C GLU A 587 11.52 133.41 -90.17
N MET A 588 10.33 133.37 -89.55
CA MET A 588 9.21 134.25 -89.94
C MET A 588 9.48 135.75 -89.73
N ARG A 589 10.32 136.12 -88.75
CA ARG A 589 10.63 137.53 -88.43
C ARG A 589 11.72 138.11 -89.31
N TYR A 590 12.71 137.31 -89.70
CA TYR A 590 13.91 137.75 -90.41
C TYR A 590 14.03 137.21 -91.84
N GLY A 591 13.18 136.28 -92.26
CA GLY A 591 13.19 135.64 -93.58
C GLY A 591 12.47 136.43 -94.68
N ARG A 592 12.56 137.77 -94.67
CA ARG A 592 12.23 138.60 -95.83
C ARG A 592 13.45 139.39 -96.28
#